data_AF-A0A3D0XIQ5-F1
#
_entry.id   AF-A0A3D0XIQ5-F1
#
_cell.length_a   1.000
_cell.length_b   1.000
_cell.length_c   1.000
_cell.angle_alpha   90.00
_cell.angle_beta   90.00
_cell.angle_gamma   90.00
#
_symmetry.space_group_name_H-M   'P 1'
#
loop_
_entity.id
_entity.type
_entity.pdbx_description
1 polymer ?
#
loop_
_entity_poly.entity_id
_entity_poly.type
_entity_poly.pdbx_seq_one_letter_code
_entity_poly.pdbx_strand_id
1 'polypeptide(L)'
;MAKSVMESLIANGEVIRGYLGINIQDLRPEMASYFNLDEKQGALVADVVPDSPAQVSGLQPGDVVMVFDGKPVLGSRELKLMVGSSQPGVVYEVKVLRQGKELLLGVELGQLGEPFLQKASHSSQGNEQVWLKDLELEPLNRALKSQY
;
A
#
# COMPACT_ATOMS: atom_id res chain seq x y z
N MET A 1 14.10 -23.76 1.60
CA MET A 1 14.43 -22.31 1.55
C MET A 1 15.50 -21.96 0.52
N ALA A 2 16.43 -22.85 0.14
CA ALA A 2 17.44 -22.55 -0.90
C ALA A 2 16.93 -22.73 -2.36
N LYS A 3 15.91 -23.56 -2.57
CA LYS A 3 15.42 -23.93 -3.92
C LYS A 3 14.71 -22.79 -4.66
N SER A 4 13.96 -21.96 -3.94
CA SER A 4 13.19 -20.83 -4.49
C SER A 4 14.07 -19.69 -5.02
N VAL A 5 15.27 -19.50 -4.43
CA VAL A 5 16.25 -18.53 -4.91
C VAL A 5 16.88 -18.99 -6.23
N MET A 6 17.11 -20.30 -6.37
CA MET A 6 17.71 -20.89 -7.56
C MET A 6 16.76 -20.89 -8.77
N GLU A 7 15.48 -21.23 -8.56
CA GLU A 7 14.46 -21.22 -9.62
C GLU A 7 14.24 -19.80 -10.19
N SER A 8 14.42 -18.76 -9.37
CA SER A 8 14.29 -17.36 -9.79
C SER A 8 15.48 -16.86 -10.63
N LEU A 9 16.68 -17.41 -10.42
CA LEU A 9 17.90 -17.01 -11.15
C LEU A 9 18.00 -17.62 -12.55
N ILE A 10 17.35 -18.76 -12.78
CA ILE A 10 17.50 -19.55 -14.02
C ILE A 10 16.54 -19.08 -15.13
N ALA A 11 15.47 -18.33 -14.81
CA ALA A 11 14.46 -17.95 -15.79
C ALA A 11 14.63 -16.54 -16.41
N ASN A 12 15.00 -15.51 -15.63
CA ASN A 12 14.93 -14.10 -16.11
C ASN A 12 16.08 -13.16 -15.67
N GLY A 13 17.08 -13.62 -14.91
CA GLY A 13 18.23 -12.78 -14.52
C GLY A 13 17.97 -11.65 -13.51
N GLU A 14 16.72 -11.46 -13.06
CA GLU A 14 16.33 -10.47 -12.05
C GLU A 14 15.51 -11.09 -10.92
N VAL A 15 15.86 -10.80 -9.66
CA VAL A 15 15.08 -11.26 -8.49
C VAL A 15 13.95 -10.27 -8.25
N ILE A 16 12.78 -10.55 -8.84
CA ILE A 16 11.57 -9.77 -8.61
C ILE A 16 11.16 -9.97 -7.14
N ARG A 17 11.18 -8.90 -6.34
CA ARG A 17 10.77 -8.91 -4.93
C ARG A 17 9.62 -7.94 -4.71
N GLY A 18 8.65 -8.36 -3.92
CA GLY A 18 7.61 -7.48 -3.40
C GLY A 18 8.22 -6.34 -2.59
N TYR A 19 7.67 -5.15 -2.80
CA TYR A 19 8.02 -3.93 -2.09
C TYR A 19 6.75 -3.33 -1.50
N LEU A 20 6.78 -3.05 -0.19
CA LEU A 20 5.66 -2.45 0.53
C LEU A 20 5.93 -0.97 0.87
N GLY A 21 7.20 -0.60 1.08
CA GLY A 21 7.61 0.76 1.43
C GLY A 21 7.24 1.20 2.84
N ILE A 22 7.52 0.34 3.83
CA ILE A 22 7.37 0.65 5.25
C ILE A 22 8.68 0.44 6.00
N ASN A 23 8.90 1.30 7.00
CA ASN A 23 9.90 1.08 8.04
C ASN A 23 9.22 0.37 9.20
N ILE A 24 9.71 -0.81 9.54
CA ILE A 24 9.13 -1.64 10.60
C ILE A 24 10.12 -1.89 11.72
N GLN A 25 9.60 -2.04 12.92
CA GLN A 25 10.32 -2.40 14.13
C GLN A 25 9.67 -3.61 14.79
N ASP A 26 10.46 -4.38 15.54
CA ASP A 26 9.90 -5.44 16.37
C ASP A 26 9.14 -4.83 17.55
N LEU A 27 7.96 -5.39 17.82
CA LEU A 27 7.19 -5.00 18.99
C LEU A 27 7.89 -5.52 20.25
N ARG A 28 8.54 -4.64 21.00
CA ARG A 28 9.18 -5.02 22.27
C ARG A 28 8.09 -5.35 23.31
N PRO A 29 8.34 -6.29 24.24
CA PRO A 29 7.34 -6.70 25.24
C PRO A 29 6.76 -5.56 26.08
N GLU A 30 7.57 -4.54 26.34
CA GLU A 30 7.18 -3.33 27.08
C GLU A 30 6.28 -2.39 26.27
N MET A 31 6.30 -2.48 24.94
CA MET A 31 5.45 -1.67 24.04
C MET A 31 4.08 -2.32 23.84
N ALA A 32 4.02 -3.66 23.80
CA ALA A 32 2.78 -4.42 23.64
C ALA A 32 1.71 -4.04 24.68
N SER A 33 2.12 -3.76 25.92
CA SER A 33 1.22 -3.31 27.00
C SER A 33 0.57 -1.95 26.73
N TYR A 34 1.21 -1.06 25.97
CA TYR A 34 0.61 0.23 25.58
C TYR A 34 -0.44 0.09 24.48
N PHE A 35 -0.35 -0.97 23.68
CA PHE A 35 -1.27 -1.23 22.57
C PHE A 35 -2.42 -2.18 22.96
N ASN A 36 -2.51 -2.60 24.23
CA ASN A 36 -3.49 -3.60 24.71
C ASN A 36 -3.52 -4.87 23.86
N LEU A 37 -2.36 -5.29 23.36
CA LEU A 37 -2.22 -6.52 22.62
C LEU A 37 -2.11 -7.70 23.60
N ASP A 38 -3.11 -8.59 23.59
CA ASP A 38 -3.05 -9.88 24.31
C ASP A 38 -1.87 -10.73 23.81
N GLU A 39 -1.61 -10.67 22.52
CA GLU A 39 -0.51 -11.37 21.86
C GLU A 39 0.66 -10.39 21.64
N LYS A 40 1.80 -10.63 22.30
CA LYS A 40 3.03 -9.84 22.20
C LYS A 40 3.75 -10.03 20.85
N GLN A 41 3.00 -10.13 19.76
CA GLN A 41 3.44 -10.56 18.45
C GLN A 41 2.92 -9.57 17.40
N GLY A 42 3.74 -9.32 16.38
CA GLY A 42 3.41 -8.38 15.32
C GLY A 42 4.58 -7.48 14.94
N ALA A 43 4.45 -6.85 13.78
CA ALA A 43 5.42 -5.86 13.29
C ALA A 43 4.86 -4.45 13.46
N LEU A 44 5.54 -3.61 14.24
CA LEU A 44 5.16 -2.21 14.41
C LEU A 44 5.63 -1.42 13.18
N VAL A 45 4.70 -0.73 12.53
CA VAL A 45 5.00 0.25 11.49
C VAL A 45 5.53 1.51 12.16
N ALA A 46 6.84 1.75 12.03
CA ALA A 46 7.49 2.93 12.58
C ALA A 46 7.30 4.15 11.68
N ASP A 47 7.36 3.94 10.36
CA ASP A 47 7.19 4.99 9.37
C ASP A 47 6.76 4.41 8.02
N VAL A 48 6.13 5.23 7.18
CA VAL A 48 5.65 4.85 5.84
C VAL A 48 6.38 5.70 4.82
N VAL A 49 6.97 5.07 3.80
CA VAL A 49 7.74 5.77 2.78
C VAL A 49 6.77 6.57 1.88
N PRO A 50 7.07 7.84 1.55
CA PRO A 50 6.29 8.60 0.60
C PRO A 50 6.15 7.90 -0.76
N ASP A 51 4.98 8.03 -1.40
CA ASP A 51 4.71 7.42 -2.72
C ASP A 51 4.91 5.90 -2.75
N SER A 52 4.70 5.25 -1.61
CA SER A 52 4.80 3.79 -1.48
C SER A 52 3.45 3.09 -1.59
N PRO A 53 3.45 1.79 -1.92
CA PRO A 53 2.22 1.00 -1.91
C PRO A 53 1.52 0.97 -0.55
N ALA A 54 2.29 1.02 0.55
CA ALA A 54 1.75 1.12 1.89
C ALA A 54 0.99 2.43 2.15
N GLN A 55 1.53 3.57 1.71
CA GLN A 55 0.83 4.85 1.84
C GLN A 55 -0.48 4.84 1.07
N VAL A 56 -0.45 4.34 -0.16
CA VAL A 56 -1.62 4.26 -1.04
C VAL A 56 -2.70 3.35 -0.47
N SER A 57 -2.29 2.29 0.21
CA SER A 57 -3.20 1.33 0.86
C SER A 57 -3.70 1.80 2.23
N GLY A 58 -3.30 2.99 2.68
CA GLY A 58 -3.78 3.61 3.91
C GLY A 58 -3.12 3.07 5.19
N LEU A 59 -1.95 2.43 5.09
CA LEU A 59 -1.13 2.09 6.25
C LEU A 59 -0.58 3.38 6.89
N GLN A 60 -0.48 3.38 8.20
CA GLN A 60 -0.07 4.54 8.98
C GLN A 60 1.03 4.16 9.98
N PRO A 61 1.92 5.12 10.33
CA PRO A 61 2.82 4.96 11.47
C PRO A 61 2.02 4.68 12.74
N GLY A 62 2.48 3.71 13.53
CA GLY A 62 1.80 3.24 14.74
C GLY A 62 0.86 2.06 14.53
N ASP A 63 0.65 1.61 13.28
CA ASP A 63 -0.05 0.36 13.01
C ASP A 63 0.78 -0.85 13.44
N VAL A 64 0.15 -1.84 14.05
CA VAL A 64 0.79 -3.13 14.33
C VAL A 64 0.25 -4.18 13.38
N VAL A 65 1.08 -4.68 12.47
CA VAL A 65 0.71 -5.74 11.55
C VAL A 65 0.68 -7.08 12.29
N MET A 66 -0.50 -7.70 12.33
CA MET A 66 -0.74 -8.97 13.02
C MET A 66 -0.85 -10.14 12.05
N VAL A 67 -1.45 -9.91 10.87
CA VAL A 67 -1.66 -10.96 9.85
C VAL A 67 -1.35 -10.38 8.48
N PHE A 68 -0.67 -11.17 7.65
CA PHE A 68 -0.40 -10.87 6.25
C PHE A 68 -0.81 -12.07 5.40
N ASP A 69 -1.72 -11.87 4.45
CA ASP A 69 -2.20 -12.93 3.54
C ASP A 69 -2.75 -14.15 4.30
N GLY A 70 -3.53 -13.91 5.35
CA GLY A 70 -4.05 -14.96 6.24
C GLY A 70 -3.01 -15.65 7.12
N LYS A 71 -1.73 -15.26 7.06
CA LYS A 71 -0.65 -15.83 7.89
C LYS A 71 -0.32 -14.90 9.06
N PRO A 72 -0.19 -15.43 10.30
CA PRO A 72 0.19 -14.63 11.45
C PRO A 72 1.61 -14.10 11.28
N VAL A 73 1.82 -12.85 11.70
CA VAL A 73 3.12 -12.17 11.67
C VAL A 73 3.63 -12.08 13.10
N LEU A 74 4.67 -12.83 13.42
CA LEU A 74 5.24 -12.88 14.77
C LEU A 74 6.17 -11.69 15.04
N GLY A 75 6.71 -11.06 13.99
CA GLY A 75 7.61 -9.92 14.13
C GLY A 75 8.04 -9.31 12.80
N SER A 76 8.87 -8.26 12.88
CA SER A 76 9.30 -7.46 11.72
C SER A 76 10.09 -8.28 10.71
N ARG A 77 10.93 -9.23 11.18
CA ARG A 77 11.72 -10.10 10.31
C ARG A 77 10.83 -10.98 9.44
N GLU A 78 9.77 -11.53 10.01
CA GLU A 78 8.85 -12.42 9.30
C GLU A 78 8.06 -11.65 8.25
N LEU A 79 7.53 -10.47 8.60
CA LEU A 79 6.84 -9.61 7.65
C LEU A 79 7.74 -9.25 6.45
N LYS A 80 9.00 -8.89 6.69
CA LYS A 80 9.98 -8.62 5.62
C LYS A 80 10.16 -9.82 4.68
N LEU A 81 10.23 -11.03 5.22
CA LEU A 81 10.38 -12.25 4.43
C LEU A 81 9.10 -12.56 3.63
N MET A 82 7.92 -12.38 4.23
CA MET A 82 6.64 -12.58 3.56
C MET A 82 6.47 -11.60 2.39
N VAL A 83 6.68 -10.31 2.63
CA VAL A 83 6.60 -9.27 1.58
C VAL A 83 7.63 -9.51 0.48
N GLY A 84 8.89 -9.78 0.84
CA GLY A 84 9.95 -10.01 -0.15
C GLY A 84 9.79 -11.28 -0.99
N SER A 85 9.01 -12.26 -0.51
CA SER A 85 8.69 -13.49 -1.25
C SER A 85 7.35 -13.42 -1.99
N SER A 86 6.61 -12.32 -1.84
CA SER A 86 5.32 -12.10 -2.47
C SER A 86 5.47 -11.49 -3.85
N GLN A 87 4.45 -11.67 -4.69
CA GLN A 87 4.46 -11.18 -6.07
C GLN A 87 4.06 -9.69 -6.11
N PRO A 88 4.84 -8.83 -6.78
CA PRO A 88 4.41 -7.47 -7.09
C PRO A 88 3.12 -7.45 -7.94
N GLY A 89 2.33 -6.39 -7.79
CA GLY A 89 1.06 -6.16 -8.51
C GLY A 89 -0.12 -6.98 -7.97
N VAL A 90 0.07 -7.76 -6.90
CA VAL A 90 -0.99 -8.51 -6.23
C VAL A 90 -1.43 -7.76 -4.97
N VAL A 91 -2.74 -7.74 -4.73
CA VAL A 91 -3.35 -7.21 -3.51
C VAL A 91 -3.37 -8.30 -2.45
N TYR A 92 -2.73 -8.03 -1.31
CA TYR A 92 -2.69 -8.91 -0.15
C TYR A 92 -3.54 -8.35 0.99
N GLU A 93 -4.26 -9.21 1.68
CA GLU A 93 -5.01 -8.80 2.87
C GLU A 93 -4.08 -8.69 4.08
N VAL A 94 -4.10 -7.54 4.74
CA VAL A 94 -3.26 -7.24 5.90
C VAL A 94 -4.16 -6.85 7.07
N LYS A 95 -4.11 -7.63 8.14
CA LYS A 95 -4.76 -7.27 9.41
C LYS A 95 -3.79 -6.44 10.24
N VAL A 96 -4.21 -5.23 10.58
CA VAL A 96 -3.46 -4.30 11.44
C VAL A 96 -4.25 -3.93 12.67
N LEU A 97 -3.56 -3.68 13.78
CA LEU A 97 -4.11 -3.06 14.96
C LEU A 97 -3.76 -1.57 14.96
N ARG A 98 -4.78 -0.71 14.93
CA ARG A 98 -4.64 0.75 15.00
C ARG A 98 -5.43 1.26 16.20
N GLN A 99 -4.74 1.88 17.16
CA GLN A 99 -5.38 2.44 18.37
C GLN A 99 -6.25 1.42 19.14
N GLY A 100 -5.83 0.15 19.18
CA GLY A 100 -6.56 -0.93 19.84
C GLY A 100 -7.75 -1.49 19.03
N LYS A 101 -7.93 -1.08 17.77
CA LYS A 101 -8.95 -1.63 16.86
C LYS A 101 -8.29 -2.41 15.73
N GLU A 102 -8.82 -3.59 15.46
CA GLU A 102 -8.40 -4.38 14.30
C GLU A 102 -9.01 -3.81 13.02
N LEU A 103 -8.17 -3.60 12.01
CA LEU A 103 -8.53 -3.15 10.67
C LEU A 103 -8.00 -4.16 9.66
N LEU A 104 -8.79 -4.44 8.63
CA LEU A 104 -8.37 -5.23 7.48
C LEU A 104 -8.14 -4.28 6.31
N LEU A 105 -6.93 -4.26 5.78
CA LEU A 105 -6.50 -3.42 4.66
C LEU A 105 -6.04 -4.30 3.51
N GLY A 106 -6.51 -4.01 2.30
CA GLY A 106 -5.97 -4.61 1.07
C GLY A 106 -4.77 -3.80 0.61
N VAL A 107 -3.59 -4.44 0.56
CA VAL A 107 -2.35 -3.77 0.18
C VAL A 107 -1.79 -4.36 -1.11
N GLU A 108 -1.69 -3.53 -2.15
CA GLU A 108 -0.99 -3.89 -3.37
C GLU A 108 0.52 -3.81 -3.12
N LEU A 109 1.30 -4.83 -3.52
CA LEU A 109 2.76 -4.75 -3.43
C LEU A 109 3.36 -4.17 -4.71
N GLY A 110 4.28 -3.22 -4.57
CA GLY A 110 5.10 -2.73 -5.67
C GLY A 110 6.26 -3.68 -6.00
N GLN A 111 6.99 -3.39 -7.07
CA GLN A 111 8.22 -4.10 -7.43
C GLN A 111 9.43 -3.34 -6.89
N LEU A 112 10.30 -4.02 -6.14
CA LEU A 112 11.53 -3.42 -5.64
C LEU A 112 12.46 -3.03 -6.81
N GLY A 113 12.80 -1.75 -6.93
CA GLY A 113 13.69 -1.24 -7.96
C GLY A 113 13.00 -0.40 -9.05
N GLU A 114 11.66 -0.40 -9.09
CA GLU A 114 10.89 0.51 -9.93
C GLU A 114 10.24 1.60 -9.07
N PRO A 115 10.20 2.86 -9.55
CA PRO A 115 9.38 3.88 -8.93
C PRO A 115 7.92 3.38 -8.88
N PHE A 116 7.33 3.35 -7.68
CA PHE A 116 5.90 3.08 -7.53
C PHE A 116 5.12 4.32 -7.95
N LEU A 117 5.12 4.59 -9.25
CA LEU A 117 4.17 5.50 -9.86
C LEU A 117 2.87 4.71 -9.96
N GLN A 118 1.92 5.01 -9.09
CA GLN A 118 0.54 4.54 -9.19
C GLN A 118 0.16 4.48 -10.67
N LYS A 119 -0.16 3.30 -11.18
CA LYS A 119 -1.00 3.16 -12.37
C LYS A 119 -2.41 3.65 -12.00
N ALA A 120 -2.55 4.91 -11.57
CA ALA A 120 -3.81 5.59 -11.31
C ALA A 120 -4.51 5.98 -12.63
N SER A 121 -4.49 5.06 -13.58
CA SER A 121 -5.19 5.16 -14.85
C SER A 121 -5.21 3.77 -15.46
N HIS A 122 -6.09 2.90 -14.95
CA HIS A 122 -6.94 1.95 -15.73
C HIS A 122 -7.59 0.92 -14.79
N SER A 123 -8.80 1.22 -14.30
CA SER A 123 -9.94 0.27 -14.26
C SER A 123 -11.15 0.84 -13.49
N SER A 124 -11.61 2.03 -13.89
CA SER A 124 -13.05 2.33 -13.87
C SER A 124 -13.62 2.06 -15.28
N GLN A 125 -13.54 0.82 -15.75
CA GLN A 125 -14.49 0.36 -16.78
C GLN A 125 -15.77 -0.05 -16.05
N GLY A 126 -16.68 0.90 -15.92
CA GLY A 126 -17.98 0.71 -15.29
C GLY A 126 -18.92 1.86 -15.63
N ASN A 127 -19.47 1.84 -16.84
CA ASN A 127 -20.64 2.62 -17.28
C ASN A 127 -20.56 4.15 -17.12
N GLU A 128 -20.02 4.83 -18.13
CA GLU A 128 -20.27 6.27 -18.35
C GLU A 128 -21.11 6.49 -19.62
N GLN A 129 -22.26 5.85 -19.67
CA GLN A 129 -23.39 6.43 -20.38
C GLN A 129 -23.99 7.49 -19.45
N VAL A 130 -23.77 8.78 -19.75
CA VAL A 130 -24.74 9.68 -20.42
C VAL A 130 -24.44 11.18 -20.10
N TRP A 131 -24.59 12.04 -21.13
CA TRP A 131 -24.82 13.50 -21.16
C TRP A 131 -23.64 14.48 -21.07
N LEU A 132 -22.95 14.71 -22.19
CA LEU A 132 -22.54 16.07 -22.56
C LEU A 132 -23.31 16.49 -23.81
N LYS A 133 -24.59 16.81 -23.59
CA LYS A 133 -25.32 17.76 -24.42
C LYS A 133 -25.28 19.10 -23.67
N ASP A 134 -25.06 20.16 -24.43
CA ASP A 134 -25.29 21.56 -24.06
C ASP A 134 -24.26 22.22 -23.14
N LEU A 135 -23.08 22.50 -23.71
CA LEU A 135 -22.36 23.73 -23.36
C LEU A 135 -22.27 24.64 -24.59
N GLU A 136 -23.43 25.13 -25.02
CA GLU A 136 -23.53 26.30 -25.89
C GLU A 136 -23.19 27.56 -25.09
N LEU A 137 -22.06 28.16 -25.47
CA LEU A 137 -21.71 29.59 -25.50
C LEU A 137 -22.53 30.58 -24.64
N GLU A 138 -21.86 31.20 -23.66
CA GLU A 138 -22.08 32.60 -23.29
C GLU A 138 -20.71 33.25 -23.05
N PRO A 139 -20.13 34.00 -24.02
CA PRO A 139 -18.95 34.79 -23.77
C PRO A 139 -19.30 35.97 -22.86
N LEU A 140 -18.70 35.92 -21.66
CA LEU A 140 -18.59 36.96 -20.65
C LEU A 140 -18.75 38.39 -21.22
N ASN A 141 -19.89 39.00 -20.92
CA ASN A 141 -20.19 40.41 -21.14
C ASN A 141 -19.08 41.29 -20.54
N ARG A 142 -18.15 41.78 -21.37
CA ARG A 142 -17.18 42.81 -20.98
C ARG A 142 -17.67 44.15 -21.50
N ALA A 143 -18.51 44.77 -20.69
CA ALA A 143 -18.84 46.18 -20.82
C ALA A 143 -17.55 47.02 -20.73
N LEU A 144 -17.09 47.54 -21.87
CA LEU A 144 -16.24 48.71 -21.93
C LEU A 144 -16.80 49.65 -23.00
N LYS A 145 -17.62 50.59 -22.52
CA LYS A 145 -17.79 51.90 -23.15
C LYS A 145 -16.41 52.45 -23.48
N SER A 146 -16.15 52.68 -24.76
CA SER A 146 -15.30 53.80 -25.15
C SER A 146 -16.09 54.64 -26.15
N GLN A 147 -16.31 55.87 -25.73
CA GLN A 147 -16.58 57.01 -26.60
C GLN A 147 -15.57 57.00 -27.76
N TYR A 148 -16.03 57.08 -29.00
CA TYR A 148 -16.12 58.31 -29.79
C TYR A 148 -16.95 58.03 -31.05
#